data_AF-A0AAD2CUL1-F1
#
_entry.id   AF-A0AAD2CUL1-F1
#
_cell.length_a   1.000
_cell.length_b   1.000
_cell.length_c   1.000
_cell.angle_alpha   90.00
_cell.angle_beta   90.00
_cell.angle_gamma   90.00
#
_symmetry.space_group_name_H-M   'P 1'
#
loop_
_entity.id
_entity.type
_entity.pdbx_description
1 polymer ?
#
loop_
_entity_poly.entity_id
_entity_poly.type
_entity_poly.pdbx_seq_one_letter_code
_entity_poly.pdbx_strand_id
1 'polypeptide(L)'
;MLMFEKLLAEFSASITPTLCFLSKAFAVYDWARLGVFTGFRSVEYSQTRVPKGQRFMKIPASASIPEEFRNTPLAFIPDDFRFYDRNHCLVPHHLVFSRHLKGEILELEIRWRYDKSANNFTIRRFRLTSHPIFDPIDAAVSIVHRCHLLQVPSVEPMGVFSTNGRTYRFLRDSDVRKVMQHSVDLAYPDKNHYMQRNKHLIQPHSNRITAAVCLQRGGASNDDIAFKLRWSPTSVPTYLRDCFQGVGDLLQKAITGVMKMSFS
;
A
#
# COMPACT_ATOMS: atom_id res chain seq x y z
N MET A 1 -11.51 -4.52 9.24
CA MET A 1 -12.48 -3.59 8.61
C MET A 1 -12.68 -2.36 9.46
N LEU A 2 -13.12 -2.53 10.72
CA LEU A 2 -13.40 -1.44 11.67
C LEU A 2 -12.29 -0.38 11.81
N MET A 3 -11.01 -0.77 11.85
CA MET A 3 -9.89 0.18 11.94
C MET A 3 -9.82 1.17 10.76
N PHE A 4 -10.06 0.70 9.53
CA PHE A 4 -10.06 1.57 8.34
C PHE A 4 -11.28 2.48 8.31
N GLU A 5 -12.45 1.97 8.69
CA GLU A 5 -13.69 2.76 8.76
C GLU A 5 -13.58 3.88 9.80
N LYS A 6 -12.96 3.59 10.95
CA LYS A 6 -12.75 4.59 12.00
C LYS A 6 -11.74 5.66 11.62
N LEU A 7 -10.65 5.30 10.94
CA LEU A 7 -9.73 6.30 10.38
C LEU A 7 -10.44 7.17 9.34
N LEU A 8 -11.22 6.57 8.43
CA LEU A 8 -11.96 7.32 7.43
C LEU A 8 -12.96 8.29 8.08
N ALA A 9 -13.68 7.85 9.12
CA ALA A 9 -14.59 8.71 9.87
C ALA A 9 -13.86 9.89 10.55
N GLU A 10 -12.68 9.66 11.13
CA GLU A 10 -11.83 10.71 11.70
C GLU A 10 -11.39 11.73 10.62
N PHE A 11 -11.03 11.25 9.42
CA PHE A 11 -10.63 12.14 8.32
C PHE A 11 -11.80 12.96 7.77
N SER A 12 -12.97 12.33 7.63
CA SER A 12 -14.19 13.00 7.17
C SER A 12 -14.69 14.08 8.14
N ALA A 13 -14.32 14.00 9.42
CA ALA A 13 -14.63 15.02 10.41
C ALA A 13 -13.67 16.23 10.38
N SER A 14 -12.63 16.22 9.54
CA SER A 14 -11.64 17.29 9.49
C SER A 14 -12.19 18.57 8.86
N ILE A 15 -12.04 19.70 9.57
CA ILE A 15 -12.38 21.05 9.07
C ILE A 15 -11.37 21.59 8.05
N THR A 16 -10.22 20.94 7.87
CA THR A 16 -9.19 21.31 6.89
C THR A 16 -8.87 20.12 5.98
N PRO A 17 -9.73 19.81 4.99
CA PRO A 17 -9.63 18.58 4.19
C PRO A 17 -8.28 18.40 3.49
N THR A 18 -7.72 19.47 2.93
CA THR A 18 -6.42 19.41 2.25
C THR A 18 -5.28 19.08 3.20
N LEU A 19 -5.24 19.70 4.39
CA LEU A 19 -4.20 19.38 5.39
C LEU A 19 -4.39 17.96 5.95
N CYS A 20 -5.64 17.52 6.12
CA CYS A 20 -5.94 16.15 6.50
C CYS A 20 -5.42 15.14 5.47
N PHE A 21 -5.70 15.37 4.19
CA PHE A 21 -5.25 14.53 3.08
C PHE A 21 -3.72 14.41 2.98
N LEU A 22 -3.03 15.53 3.20
CA LEU A 22 -1.56 15.59 3.19
C LEU A 22 -0.95 15.05 4.49
N SER A 23 -1.75 14.76 5.52
CA SER A 23 -1.27 14.32 6.81
C SER A 23 -0.62 12.93 6.76
N LYS A 24 0.19 12.67 7.78
CA LYS A 24 0.78 11.35 8.01
C LYS A 24 -0.26 10.24 8.13
N ALA A 25 -1.36 10.48 8.86
CA ALA A 25 -2.37 9.46 9.11
C ALA A 25 -3.06 9.03 7.81
N PHE A 26 -3.40 9.99 6.96
CA PHE A 26 -4.01 9.73 5.66
C PHE A 26 -3.03 9.05 4.70
N ALA A 27 -1.76 9.47 4.68
CA ALA A 27 -0.74 8.79 3.88
C ALA A 27 -0.58 7.32 4.28
N VAL A 28 -0.51 7.00 5.58
CA VAL A 28 -0.47 5.61 6.06
C VAL A 28 -1.74 4.86 5.70
N TYR A 29 -2.92 5.50 5.83
CA TYR A 29 -4.19 4.90 5.44
C TYR A 29 -4.19 4.46 3.97
N ASP A 30 -3.74 5.32 3.05
CA ASP A 30 -3.65 5.01 1.63
C ASP A 30 -2.73 3.82 1.32
N TRP A 31 -1.52 3.83 1.89
CA TRP A 31 -0.57 2.73 1.72
C TRP A 31 -1.09 1.43 2.36
N ALA A 32 -1.80 1.54 3.48
CA ALA A 32 -2.39 0.40 4.15
C ALA A 32 -3.51 -0.23 3.30
N ARG A 33 -4.44 0.56 2.77
CA ARG A 33 -5.55 0.05 1.95
C ARG A 33 -5.06 -0.54 0.62
N LEU A 34 -4.06 0.05 -0.02
CA LEU A 34 -3.43 -0.55 -1.21
C LEU A 34 -2.69 -1.84 -0.85
N GLY A 35 -2.00 -1.84 0.29
CA GLY A 35 -1.23 -2.98 0.78
C GLY A 35 -2.06 -4.22 1.08
N VAL A 36 -3.38 -4.11 1.26
CA VAL A 36 -4.29 -5.27 1.36
C VAL A 36 -4.31 -6.10 0.07
N PHE A 37 -4.05 -5.48 -1.09
CA PHE A 37 -4.00 -6.15 -2.39
C PHE A 37 -2.59 -6.59 -2.77
N THR A 38 -1.60 -5.76 -2.42
CA THR A 38 -0.24 -5.89 -2.94
C THR A 38 0.72 -6.57 -1.97
N GLY A 39 0.37 -6.58 -0.68
CA GLY A 39 1.21 -7.00 0.42
C GLY A 39 2.57 -6.31 0.42
N PHE A 40 2.65 -4.99 0.30
CA PHE A 40 3.94 -4.30 0.27
C PHE A 40 4.81 -4.57 1.50
N ARG A 41 6.13 -4.65 1.32
CA ARG A 41 7.08 -4.54 2.45
C ARG A 41 7.16 -3.08 2.88
N SER A 42 7.43 -2.84 4.16
CA SER A 42 7.65 -1.48 4.68
C SER A 42 8.66 -0.71 3.82
N VAL A 43 9.82 -1.31 3.53
CA VAL A 43 10.87 -0.70 2.68
C VAL A 43 10.43 -0.30 1.26
N GLU A 44 9.31 -0.84 0.76
CA GLU A 44 8.78 -0.53 -0.57
C GLU A 44 8.01 0.81 -0.56
N TYR A 45 7.55 1.30 0.59
CA TYR A 45 6.78 2.56 0.67
C TYR A 45 7.13 3.47 1.86
N SER A 46 7.96 3.01 2.79
CA SER A 46 8.46 3.79 3.94
C SER A 46 9.97 3.63 4.06
N GLN A 47 10.56 4.53 4.84
CA GLN A 47 11.97 4.56 5.14
C GLN A 47 12.25 3.87 6.48
N THR A 48 13.26 3.01 6.49
CA THR A 48 13.72 2.31 7.69
C THR A 48 14.98 2.99 8.24
N ARG A 49 16.05 2.24 8.50
CA ARG A 49 17.35 2.78 8.94
C ARG A 49 18.11 3.37 7.75
N VAL A 50 17.73 4.59 7.34
CA VAL A 50 18.44 5.34 6.30
C VAL A 50 19.89 5.60 6.73
N PRO A 51 20.91 5.22 5.94
CA PRO A 51 22.30 5.48 6.26
C PRO A 51 22.60 6.97 6.46
N LYS A 52 23.58 7.29 7.32
CA LYS A 52 24.03 8.67 7.53
C LYS A 52 24.43 9.30 6.20
N GLY A 53 23.97 10.52 5.95
CA GLY A 53 24.24 11.26 4.71
C GLY A 53 23.35 10.88 3.53
N GLN A 54 22.43 9.92 3.67
CA GLN A 54 21.43 9.61 2.66
C GLN A 54 20.07 10.21 3.02
N ARG A 55 19.33 10.61 1.98
CA ARG A 55 17.96 11.15 2.10
C ARG A 55 16.90 10.05 2.24
N PHE A 56 17.14 8.90 1.62
CA PHE A 56 16.28 7.70 1.62
C PHE A 56 17.12 6.45 1.33
N MET A 57 16.56 5.27 1.62
CA MET A 57 17.15 3.96 1.29
C MET A 57 17.27 3.80 -0.23
N LYS A 58 18.39 3.23 -0.67
CA LYS A 58 18.68 2.99 -2.09
C LYS A 58 18.79 1.50 -2.40
N ILE A 59 18.49 1.15 -3.66
CA ILE A 59 18.76 -0.19 -4.19
C ILE A 59 20.28 -0.41 -4.21
N PRO A 60 20.78 -1.56 -3.73
CA PRO A 60 22.22 -1.86 -3.70
C PRO A 60 22.86 -1.78 -5.09
N ALA A 61 24.11 -1.31 -5.13
CA ALA A 61 24.91 -1.27 -6.36
C ALA A 61 25.69 -2.57 -6.59
N SER A 62 25.01 -3.73 -6.54
CA SER A 62 25.64 -5.03 -6.82
C SER A 62 25.55 -5.38 -8.31
N ALA A 63 26.48 -6.22 -8.79
CA ALA A 63 26.52 -6.66 -10.18
C ALA A 63 25.24 -7.39 -10.65
N SER A 64 24.51 -8.01 -9.71
CA SER A 64 23.24 -8.70 -9.95
C SER A 64 22.05 -7.76 -10.25
N ILE A 65 22.24 -6.44 -10.13
CA ILE A 65 21.21 -5.44 -10.38
C ILE A 65 21.53 -4.67 -11.67
N PRO A 66 20.58 -4.51 -12.61
CA PRO A 66 20.77 -3.66 -13.79
C PRO A 66 21.17 -2.24 -13.40
N GLU A 67 22.07 -1.65 -14.17
CA GLU A 67 22.75 -0.41 -13.83
C GLU A 67 21.78 0.76 -13.60
N GLU A 68 20.72 0.83 -14.41
CA GLU A 68 19.69 1.85 -14.36
C GLU A 68 18.91 1.90 -13.03
N PHE A 69 18.95 0.82 -12.23
CA PHE A 69 18.27 0.75 -10.94
C PHE A 69 19.22 0.89 -9.75
N ARG A 70 20.54 0.73 -9.94
CA ARG A 70 21.52 0.85 -8.86
C ARG A 70 21.48 2.25 -8.28
N ASN A 71 21.57 2.36 -6.95
CA ASN A 71 21.56 3.64 -6.23
C ASN A 71 20.29 4.51 -6.42
N THR A 72 19.26 3.99 -7.09
CA THR A 72 17.92 4.61 -7.15
C THR A 72 17.15 4.29 -5.85
N PRO A 73 16.04 4.99 -5.55
CA PRO A 73 15.31 4.74 -4.32
C PRO A 73 14.83 3.29 -4.20
N LEU A 74 14.98 2.69 -3.03
CA LEU A 74 14.46 1.35 -2.74
C LEU A 74 12.93 1.32 -2.67
N ALA A 75 12.34 2.39 -2.12
CA ALA A 75 10.90 2.59 -2.08
C ALA A 75 10.36 3.02 -3.46
N PHE A 76 9.08 2.79 -3.72
CA PHE A 76 8.42 3.13 -4.98
C PHE A 76 8.56 4.61 -5.33
N ILE A 77 8.76 4.84 -6.63
CA ILE A 77 8.74 6.16 -7.26
C ILE A 77 7.52 6.26 -8.19
N PRO A 78 7.09 7.46 -8.61
CA PRO A 78 5.95 7.64 -9.53
C PRO A 78 5.97 6.73 -10.77
N ASP A 79 7.14 6.53 -11.38
CA ASP A 79 7.30 5.69 -12.58
C ASP A 79 7.02 4.19 -12.35
N ASP A 80 6.97 3.75 -11.09
CA ASP A 80 6.59 2.38 -10.75
C ASP A 80 5.08 2.16 -10.84
N PHE A 81 4.28 3.22 -10.93
CA PHE A 81 2.83 3.18 -11.00
C PHE A 81 2.37 3.64 -12.39
N ARG A 82 1.62 2.80 -13.10
CA ARG A 82 1.03 3.12 -14.41
C ARG A 82 -0.47 2.87 -14.37
N PHE A 83 -1.23 3.82 -14.90
CA PHE A 83 -2.68 3.78 -14.90
C PHE A 83 -3.18 3.61 -16.32
N TYR A 84 -4.23 2.82 -16.50
CA TYR A 84 -4.82 2.58 -17.82
C TYR A 84 -6.32 2.84 -17.79
N ASP A 85 -6.82 3.34 -18.91
CA ASP A 85 -8.24 3.51 -19.13
C ASP A 85 -8.91 2.22 -19.65
N ARG A 86 -10.20 2.32 -19.98
CA ARG A 86 -11.01 1.20 -20.46
C ARG A 86 -10.53 0.57 -21.78
N ASN A 87 -9.74 1.29 -22.57
CA ASN A 87 -9.18 0.81 -23.81
C ASN A 87 -7.76 0.28 -23.60
N HIS A 88 -7.33 0.11 -22.34
CA HIS A 88 -5.96 -0.22 -21.96
C HIS A 88 -4.93 0.80 -22.45
N CYS A 89 -5.34 2.06 -22.66
CA CYS A 89 -4.42 3.13 -23.01
C CYS A 89 -3.77 3.71 -21.75
N LEU A 90 -2.45 3.90 -21.79
CA LEU A 90 -1.69 4.50 -20.69
C LEU A 90 -2.17 5.94 -20.44
N VAL A 91 -2.48 6.25 -19.19
CA VAL A 91 -2.85 7.58 -18.75
C VAL A 91 -1.64 8.34 -18.21
N PRO A 92 -1.29 9.51 -18.76
CA PRO A 92 -0.22 10.34 -18.23
C PRO A 92 -0.48 10.73 -16.76
N HIS A 93 0.55 10.66 -15.91
CA HIS A 93 0.46 10.93 -14.46
C HIS A 93 -0.24 12.26 -14.11
N HIS A 94 0.00 13.33 -14.87
CA HIS A 94 -0.62 14.63 -14.64
C HIS A 94 -2.15 14.66 -14.92
N LEU A 95 -2.67 13.67 -15.66
CA LEU A 95 -4.10 13.52 -15.94
C LEU A 95 -4.78 12.47 -15.05
N VAL A 96 -4.03 11.71 -14.27
CA VAL A 96 -4.56 10.58 -13.50
C VAL A 96 -5.68 11.02 -12.55
N PHE A 97 -5.46 12.09 -11.79
CA PHE A 97 -6.47 12.57 -10.83
C PHE A 97 -7.74 13.06 -11.53
N SER A 98 -7.62 13.89 -12.57
CA SER A 98 -8.79 14.44 -13.28
C SER A 98 -9.56 13.38 -14.06
N ARG A 99 -8.88 12.38 -14.64
CA ARG A 99 -9.54 11.24 -15.30
C ARG A 99 -10.15 10.27 -14.29
N HIS A 100 -9.54 10.10 -13.11
CA HIS A 100 -10.13 9.30 -12.03
C HIS A 100 -11.45 9.88 -11.53
N LEU A 101 -11.55 11.20 -11.34
CA LEU A 101 -12.81 11.86 -10.99
C LEU A 101 -13.94 11.66 -12.02
N LYS A 102 -13.58 11.35 -13.27
CA LYS A 102 -14.53 11.02 -14.35
C LYS A 102 -14.83 9.52 -14.47
N GLY A 103 -14.24 8.68 -13.60
CA GLY A 103 -14.39 7.23 -13.66
C GLY A 103 -13.67 6.57 -14.84
N GLU A 104 -12.64 7.23 -15.40
CA GLU A 104 -11.97 6.75 -16.63
C GLU A 104 -10.75 5.86 -16.36
N ILE A 105 -10.29 5.75 -15.12
CA ILE A 105 -9.15 4.90 -14.74
C ILE A 105 -9.68 3.55 -14.26
N LEU A 106 -9.31 2.46 -14.94
CA LEU A 106 -9.82 1.12 -14.60
C LEU A 106 -8.73 0.16 -14.11
N GLU A 107 -7.49 0.36 -14.54
CA GLU A 107 -6.39 -0.55 -14.21
C GLU A 107 -5.18 0.20 -13.68
N LEU A 108 -4.49 -0.46 -12.76
CA LEU A 108 -3.23 -0.05 -12.17
C LEU A 108 -2.21 -1.15 -12.40
N GLU A 109 -1.06 -0.78 -12.93
CA GLU A 109 0.13 -1.62 -13.00
C GLU A 109 1.17 -1.07 -12.02
N ILE A 110 1.71 -1.95 -11.18
CA ILE A 110 2.78 -1.63 -10.23
C ILE A 110 4.01 -2.47 -10.58
N ARG A 111 5.17 -1.81 -10.66
CA ARG A 111 6.48 -2.44 -10.88
C ARG A 111 7.30 -2.46 -9.59
N TRP A 112 7.74 -3.64 -9.19
CA TRP A 112 8.72 -3.83 -8.12
C TRP A 112 10.12 -3.83 -8.72
N ARG A 113 10.83 -2.69 -8.64
CA ARG A 113 12.22 -2.56 -9.12
C ARG A 113 13.21 -3.43 -8.37
N TYR A 114 12.93 -3.75 -7.11
CA TYR A 114 13.80 -4.59 -6.32
C TYR A 114 12.96 -5.38 -5.34
N ASP A 115 13.11 -6.71 -5.35
CA ASP A 115 12.52 -7.55 -4.34
C ASP A 115 13.54 -8.55 -3.80
N LYS A 116 13.29 -9.06 -2.59
CA LYS A 116 14.19 -10.04 -1.96
C LYS A 116 14.05 -11.46 -2.53
N SER A 117 13.18 -11.65 -3.53
CA SER A 117 13.03 -12.95 -4.17
C SER A 117 14.11 -13.12 -5.24
N ALA A 118 14.20 -14.31 -5.82
CA ALA A 118 15.07 -14.54 -6.97
C ALA A 118 14.63 -13.72 -8.21
N ASN A 119 13.40 -13.21 -8.21
CA ASN A 119 12.77 -12.54 -9.34
C ASN A 119 12.68 -11.03 -9.07
N ASN A 120 13.72 -10.28 -9.40
CA ASN A 120 13.62 -8.82 -9.44
C ASN A 120 12.71 -8.39 -10.61
N PHE A 121 12.18 -7.16 -10.55
CA PHE A 121 11.40 -6.54 -11.64
C PHE A 121 10.02 -7.15 -11.89
N THR A 122 9.37 -7.65 -10.85
CA THR A 122 7.99 -8.16 -10.97
C THR A 122 7.00 -7.03 -11.25
N ILE A 123 6.10 -7.27 -12.19
CA ILE A 123 4.98 -6.39 -12.51
C ILE A 123 3.68 -7.08 -12.11
N ARG A 124 2.75 -6.33 -11.51
CA ARG A 124 1.40 -6.82 -11.18
C ARG A 124 0.37 -5.79 -11.60
N ARG A 125 -0.75 -6.29 -12.14
CA ARG A 125 -1.90 -5.48 -12.53
C ARG A 125 -3.06 -5.69 -11.55
N PHE A 126 -3.77 -4.61 -11.28
CA PHE A 126 -4.93 -4.53 -10.41
C PHE A 126 -6.04 -3.80 -11.15
N ARG A 127 -7.29 -4.17 -10.86
CA ARG A 127 -8.49 -3.51 -11.37
C ARG A 127 -9.25 -2.85 -10.24
N LEU A 128 -10.05 -1.85 -10.59
CA LEU A 128 -11.01 -1.26 -9.68
C LEU A 128 -11.93 -2.33 -9.05
N THR A 129 -12.38 -2.06 -7.85
CA THR A 129 -13.41 -2.79 -7.13
C THR A 129 -14.58 -1.85 -6.82
N SER A 130 -15.72 -2.41 -6.42
CA SER A 130 -16.87 -1.60 -5.98
C SER A 130 -16.80 -1.22 -4.50
N HIS A 131 -15.72 -1.55 -3.79
CA HIS A 131 -15.63 -1.35 -2.35
C HIS A 131 -15.20 0.09 -2.02
N PRO A 132 -15.94 0.83 -1.18
CA PRO A 132 -15.68 2.27 -0.93
C PRO A 132 -14.33 2.59 -0.26
N ILE A 133 -13.79 1.65 0.52
CA ILE A 133 -12.46 1.78 1.16
C ILE A 133 -11.37 1.01 0.39
N PHE A 134 -11.65 -0.25 0.05
CA PHE A 134 -10.67 -1.17 -0.52
C PHE A 134 -10.76 -1.18 -2.04
N ASP A 135 -10.32 -0.09 -2.64
CA ASP A 135 -10.12 0.01 -4.08
C ASP A 135 -8.63 0.30 -4.35
N PRO A 136 -7.91 -0.55 -5.11
CA PRO A 136 -6.49 -0.35 -5.37
C PRO A 136 -6.23 0.85 -6.29
N ILE A 137 -7.18 1.22 -7.16
CA ILE A 137 -7.10 2.39 -8.03
C ILE A 137 -7.24 3.66 -7.20
N ASP A 138 -8.29 3.79 -6.39
CA ASP A 138 -8.52 4.94 -5.51
C ASP A 138 -7.32 5.17 -4.57
N ALA A 139 -6.78 4.09 -4.02
CA ALA A 139 -5.60 4.12 -3.16
C ALA A 139 -4.37 4.64 -3.89
N ALA A 140 -4.08 4.08 -5.07
CA ALA A 140 -2.93 4.48 -5.87
C ALA A 140 -3.06 5.91 -6.41
N VAL A 141 -4.24 6.30 -6.89
CA VAL A 141 -4.52 7.68 -7.34
C VAL A 141 -4.30 8.65 -6.19
N SER A 142 -4.78 8.33 -5.00
CA SER A 142 -4.58 9.15 -3.80
C SER A 142 -3.09 9.31 -3.44
N ILE A 143 -2.30 8.24 -3.52
CA ILE A 143 -0.84 8.27 -3.29
C ILE A 143 -0.13 9.18 -4.31
N VAL A 144 -0.43 9.00 -5.60
CA VAL A 144 0.15 9.80 -6.69
C VAL A 144 -0.27 11.27 -6.58
N HIS A 145 -1.55 11.53 -6.31
CA HIS A 145 -2.08 12.89 -6.18
C HIS A 145 -1.40 13.65 -5.05
N ARG A 146 -1.12 12.99 -3.92
CA ARG A 146 -0.34 13.59 -2.83
C ARG A 146 1.08 13.94 -3.24
N CYS A 147 1.75 13.08 -4.01
CA CYS A 147 3.09 13.38 -4.53
C CYS A 147 3.04 14.62 -5.43
N HIS A 148 2.01 14.73 -6.28
CA HIS A 148 1.79 15.88 -7.14
C HIS A 148 1.56 17.18 -6.34
N LEU A 149 0.65 17.17 -5.36
CA LEU A 149 0.37 18.34 -4.52
C LEU A 149 1.59 18.80 -3.72
N LEU A 150 2.43 17.86 -3.29
CA LEU A 150 3.66 18.15 -2.54
C LEU A 150 4.89 18.39 -3.43
N GLN A 151 4.71 18.40 -4.77
CA GLN A 151 5.77 18.60 -5.75
C GLN A 151 6.97 17.67 -5.54
N VAL A 152 6.70 16.41 -5.20
CA VAL A 152 7.76 15.40 -5.01
C VAL A 152 8.43 15.12 -6.36
N PRO A 153 9.77 15.18 -6.46
CA PRO A 153 10.46 14.84 -7.70
C PRO A 153 10.16 13.40 -8.15
N SER A 154 10.07 13.17 -9.46
CA SER A 154 9.73 11.84 -10.02
C SER A 154 10.72 10.73 -9.70
N VAL A 155 11.91 11.09 -9.25
CA VAL A 155 12.99 10.17 -8.85
C VAL A 155 13.08 9.97 -7.33
N GLU A 156 12.13 10.49 -6.56
CA GLU A 156 12.06 10.33 -5.10
C GLU A 156 10.92 9.40 -4.67
N PRO A 157 11.03 8.78 -3.46
CA PRO A 157 9.97 7.93 -2.92
C PRO A 157 8.60 8.59 -2.81
N MET A 158 7.54 7.84 -3.13
CA MET A 158 6.14 8.29 -3.04
C MET A 158 5.53 8.22 -1.63
N GLY A 159 6.23 7.55 -0.71
CA GLY A 159 5.81 7.42 0.68
C GLY A 159 5.97 8.71 1.46
N VAL A 160 5.17 9.73 1.16
CA VAL A 160 5.33 11.08 1.69
C VAL A 160 4.11 11.60 2.42
N PHE A 161 4.33 12.56 3.31
CA PHE A 161 3.31 13.36 3.96
C PHE A 161 3.84 14.76 4.26
N SER A 162 2.95 15.68 4.62
CA SER A 162 3.28 17.02 5.10
C SER A 162 2.69 17.28 6.48
N THR A 163 3.40 18.09 7.28
CA THR A 163 2.90 18.60 8.56
C THR A 163 2.41 20.05 8.47
N ASN A 164 2.73 20.76 7.39
CA ASN A 164 2.44 22.18 7.20
C ASN A 164 1.82 22.51 5.83
N GLY A 165 1.55 21.49 5.01
CA GLY A 165 1.03 21.61 3.65
C GLY A 165 2.01 22.13 2.60
N ARG A 166 3.26 22.44 2.98
CA ARG A 166 4.26 23.08 2.10
C ARG A 166 5.47 22.21 1.81
N THR A 167 5.97 21.52 2.83
CA THR A 167 7.14 20.63 2.71
C THR A 167 6.74 19.20 2.99
N TYR A 168 7.44 18.24 2.39
CA TYR A 168 7.18 16.83 2.60
C TYR A 168 8.27 16.14 3.42
N ARG A 169 7.88 15.04 4.06
CA ARG A 169 8.74 14.10 4.76
C ARG A 169 8.38 12.71 4.29
N PHE A 170 9.37 11.81 4.29
CA PHE A 170 9.09 10.41 4.02
C PHE A 170 8.49 9.71 5.24
N LEU A 171 7.51 8.85 4.99
CA LEU A 171 6.98 7.89 5.95
C LEU A 171 8.11 7.04 6.51
N ARG A 172 8.05 6.76 7.80
CA ARG A 172 8.93 5.80 8.47
C ARG A 172 8.13 4.60 8.98
N ASP A 173 8.80 3.49 9.24
CA ASP A 173 8.15 2.32 9.86
C ASP A 173 7.46 2.65 11.18
N SER A 174 8.05 3.58 11.96
CA SER A 174 7.47 4.05 13.20
C SER A 174 6.21 4.90 13.00
N ASP A 175 6.10 5.62 11.88
CA ASP A 175 4.91 6.38 11.53
C ASP A 175 3.75 5.44 11.17
N VAL A 176 4.03 4.44 10.33
CA VAL A 176 3.06 3.40 9.95
C VAL A 176 2.56 2.67 11.19
N ARG A 177 3.47 2.20 12.05
CA ARG A 177 3.13 1.55 13.32
C ARG A 177 2.20 2.42 14.17
N LYS A 178 2.57 3.68 14.40
CA LYS A 178 1.81 4.60 15.26
C LYS A 178 0.39 4.82 14.73
N VAL A 179 0.21 5.03 13.43
CA VAL A 179 -1.11 5.24 12.84
C VAL A 179 -1.95 3.96 12.88
N MET A 180 -1.36 2.80 12.57
CA MET A 180 -2.08 1.53 12.69
C MET A 180 -2.51 1.26 14.15
N GLN A 181 -1.65 1.54 15.12
CA GLN A 181 -2.00 1.42 16.54
C GLN A 181 -3.07 2.43 16.97
N HIS A 182 -3.01 3.68 16.50
CA HIS A 182 -4.07 4.67 16.70
C HIS A 182 -5.42 4.18 16.18
N SER A 183 -5.45 3.54 15.02
CA SER A 183 -6.71 2.97 14.51
C SER A 183 -7.28 1.84 15.36
N VAL A 184 -6.46 1.13 16.16
CA VAL A 184 -6.95 0.21 17.20
C VAL A 184 -7.64 0.99 18.31
N ASP A 185 -7.08 2.13 18.72
CA ASP A 185 -7.68 3.00 19.74
C ASP A 185 -9.05 3.52 19.33
N LEU A 186 -9.22 3.88 18.06
CA LEU A 186 -10.51 4.31 17.52
C LEU A 186 -11.52 3.16 17.35
N ALA A 187 -11.04 1.97 16.95
CA ALA A 187 -11.89 0.81 16.67
C ALA A 187 -12.36 0.08 17.93
N TYR A 188 -11.53 0.05 18.97
CA TYR A 188 -11.79 -0.73 20.17
C TYR A 188 -11.58 0.16 21.42
N PRO A 189 -12.60 0.93 21.84
CA PRO A 189 -12.47 1.85 22.97
C PRO A 189 -12.21 1.16 24.32
N ASP A 190 -12.78 -0.03 24.52
CA ASP A 190 -12.57 -0.84 25.73
C ASP A 190 -11.12 -1.33 25.82
N LYS A 191 -10.41 -0.89 26.87
CA LYS A 191 -9.00 -1.26 27.11
C LYS A 191 -8.80 -2.74 27.42
N ASN A 192 -9.84 -3.45 27.86
CA ASN A 192 -9.79 -4.89 28.09
C ASN A 192 -9.99 -5.71 26.81
N HIS A 193 -10.40 -5.08 25.70
CA HIS A 193 -10.56 -5.74 24.42
C HIS A 193 -9.24 -6.38 23.96
N TYR A 194 -9.31 -7.58 23.35
CA TYR A 194 -8.14 -8.33 22.92
C TYR A 194 -7.16 -7.51 22.07
N MET A 195 -7.70 -6.77 21.09
CA MET A 195 -6.90 -5.91 20.21
C MET A 195 -6.20 -4.77 20.96
N GLN A 196 -6.81 -4.23 22.03
CA GLN A 196 -6.19 -3.19 22.85
C GLN A 196 -5.02 -3.76 23.67
N ARG A 197 -5.24 -4.90 24.35
CA ARG A 197 -4.19 -5.58 25.11
C ARG A 197 -3.00 -5.98 24.24
N ASN A 198 -3.25 -6.31 22.98
CA ASN A 198 -2.25 -6.76 22.01
C ASN A 198 -1.83 -5.68 20.99
N LYS A 199 -2.17 -4.41 21.21
CA LYS A 199 -1.91 -3.30 20.27
C LYS A 199 -0.44 -3.20 19.83
N HIS A 200 0.49 -3.53 20.72
CA HIS A 200 1.93 -3.51 20.45
C HIS A 200 2.36 -4.51 19.35
N LEU A 201 1.58 -5.58 19.11
CA LEU A 201 1.81 -6.55 18.05
C LEU A 201 1.39 -6.04 16.66
N ILE A 202 0.64 -4.94 16.59
CA ILE A 202 0.29 -4.30 15.32
C ILE A 202 1.50 -3.54 14.78
N GLN A 203 1.99 -3.99 13.63
CA GLN A 203 3.22 -3.56 12.99
C GLN A 203 3.01 -3.34 11.49
N PRO A 204 3.91 -2.65 10.77
CA PRO A 204 3.80 -2.49 9.31
C PRO A 204 3.67 -3.84 8.57
N HIS A 205 4.27 -4.90 9.10
CA HIS A 205 4.15 -6.25 8.55
C HIS A 205 2.74 -6.84 8.65
N SER A 206 1.92 -6.42 9.63
CA SER A 206 0.55 -6.90 9.80
C SER A 206 -0.28 -6.71 8.52
N ASN A 207 -0.01 -5.67 7.74
CA ASN A 207 -0.73 -5.42 6.48
C ASN A 207 -0.46 -6.51 5.42
N ARG A 208 0.75 -7.10 5.40
CA ARG A 208 1.07 -8.24 4.50
C ARG A 208 0.32 -9.49 4.92
N ILE A 209 0.18 -9.71 6.21
CA ILE A 209 -0.60 -10.82 6.76
C ILE A 209 -2.08 -10.63 6.41
N THR A 210 -2.62 -9.42 6.57
CA THR A 210 -3.97 -9.09 6.13
C THR A 210 -4.17 -9.39 4.64
N ALA A 211 -3.22 -9.02 3.78
CA ALA A 211 -3.27 -9.34 2.36
C ALA A 211 -3.31 -10.87 2.09
N ALA A 212 -2.52 -11.67 2.82
CA ALA A 212 -2.52 -13.12 2.69
C ALA A 212 -3.86 -13.75 3.08
N VAL A 213 -4.42 -13.34 4.23
CA VAL A 213 -5.73 -13.81 4.70
C VAL A 213 -6.82 -13.41 3.72
N CYS A 214 -6.75 -12.19 3.21
CA CYS A 214 -7.64 -11.68 2.17
C CYS A 214 -7.62 -12.58 0.94
N LEU A 215 -6.45 -12.80 0.35
CA LEU A 215 -6.29 -13.67 -0.83
C LEU A 215 -6.82 -15.09 -0.57
N GLN A 216 -6.47 -15.70 0.57
CA GLN A 216 -6.95 -17.03 0.93
C GLN A 216 -8.49 -17.09 1.00
N ARG A 217 -9.12 -16.09 1.63
CA ARG A 217 -10.58 -15.99 1.72
C ARG A 217 -11.23 -15.74 0.37
N GLY A 218 -10.54 -15.06 -0.54
CA GLY A 218 -10.92 -14.91 -1.94
C GLY A 218 -10.74 -16.18 -2.79
N GLY A 219 -10.33 -17.30 -2.18
CA GLY A 219 -10.16 -18.60 -2.86
C GLY A 219 -8.76 -18.82 -3.44
N ALA A 220 -7.77 -18.00 -3.08
CA ALA A 220 -6.40 -18.17 -3.58
C ALA A 220 -5.74 -19.42 -3.01
N SER A 221 -5.07 -20.17 -3.89
CA SER A 221 -4.17 -21.24 -3.45
C SER A 221 -2.96 -20.67 -2.71
N ASN A 222 -2.27 -21.49 -1.94
CA ASN A 222 -1.04 -21.06 -1.27
C ASN A 222 0.01 -20.58 -2.29
N ASP A 223 0.07 -21.20 -3.47
CA ASP A 223 0.99 -20.81 -4.53
C ASP A 223 0.62 -19.44 -5.14
N ASP A 224 -0.68 -19.18 -5.34
CA ASP A 224 -1.16 -17.87 -5.78
C ASP A 224 -0.85 -16.77 -4.75
N ILE A 225 -1.05 -17.06 -3.46
CA ILE A 225 -0.72 -16.15 -2.37
C ILE A 225 0.79 -15.87 -2.36
N ALA A 226 1.60 -16.93 -2.47
CA ALA A 226 3.05 -16.81 -2.51
C ALA A 226 3.51 -15.95 -3.69
N PHE A 227 2.96 -16.22 -4.87
CA PHE A 227 3.26 -15.50 -6.11
C PHE A 227 2.83 -14.02 -6.05
N LYS A 228 1.63 -13.73 -5.53
CA LYS A 228 1.11 -12.36 -5.42
C LYS A 228 1.86 -11.54 -4.36
N LEU A 229 2.16 -12.15 -3.21
CA LEU A 229 2.82 -11.47 -2.09
C LEU A 229 4.35 -11.54 -2.14
N ARG A 230 4.93 -12.23 -3.13
CA ARG A 230 6.38 -12.42 -3.26
C ARG A 230 6.96 -13.12 -2.02
N TRP A 231 6.29 -14.20 -1.62
CA TRP A 231 6.67 -15.11 -0.54
C TRP A 231 7.16 -16.45 -1.10
N SER A 232 7.87 -17.22 -0.27
CA SER A 232 8.07 -18.63 -0.56
C SER A 232 6.74 -19.38 -0.36
N PRO A 233 6.32 -20.28 -1.25
CA PRO A 233 5.13 -21.13 -1.06
C PRO A 233 5.09 -21.81 0.30
N THR A 234 6.24 -22.32 0.76
CA THR A 234 6.38 -23.01 2.05
C THR A 234 6.14 -22.12 3.27
N SER A 235 6.24 -20.79 3.13
CA SER A 235 6.03 -19.85 4.23
C SER A 235 4.56 -19.48 4.44
N VAL A 236 3.71 -19.67 3.42
CA VAL A 236 2.30 -19.27 3.45
C VAL A 236 1.51 -19.96 4.56
N PRO A 237 1.60 -21.30 4.76
CA PRO A 237 0.86 -21.98 5.82
C PRO A 237 1.24 -21.46 7.21
N THR A 238 2.51 -21.14 7.44
CA THR A 238 2.99 -20.60 8.72
C THR A 238 2.35 -19.24 9.04
N TYR A 239 2.26 -18.35 8.05
CA TYR A 239 1.63 -17.04 8.25
C TYR A 239 0.11 -17.12 8.43
N LEU A 240 -0.55 -18.07 7.77
CA LEU A 240 -2.01 -18.22 7.82
C LEU A 240 -2.50 -19.03 9.02
N ARG A 241 -1.68 -19.91 9.59
CA ARG A 241 -2.04 -20.77 10.74
C ARG A 241 -2.55 -19.97 11.94
N ASP A 242 -1.94 -18.81 12.21
CA ASP A 242 -2.23 -18.01 13.40
C ASP A 242 -3.22 -16.86 13.12
N CYS A 243 -3.81 -16.82 11.92
CA CYS A 243 -4.74 -15.76 11.54
C CYS A 243 -6.20 -16.17 11.80
N PHE A 244 -6.81 -15.57 12.82
CA PHE A 244 -8.24 -15.72 13.10
C PHE A 244 -9.13 -15.32 11.90
N GLN A 245 -10.23 -16.04 11.71
CA GLN A 245 -11.19 -15.88 10.61
C GLN A 245 -11.96 -14.54 10.74
N GLY A 246 -11.44 -13.45 10.19
CA GLY A 246 -12.06 -12.13 10.34
C GLY A 246 -11.93 -11.23 9.12
N VAL A 247 -12.19 -11.76 7.93
CA VAL A 247 -12.40 -10.95 6.71
C VAL A 247 -13.90 -10.93 6.47
N GLY A 248 -14.55 -9.77 6.60
CA GLY A 248 -15.98 -9.66 6.34
C GLY A 248 -16.30 -9.87 4.86
N ASP A 249 -17.52 -10.34 4.58
CA ASP A 249 -18.01 -10.76 3.25
C ASP A 249 -17.79 -9.73 2.13
N LEU A 250 -17.82 -8.43 2.48
CA LEU A 250 -17.63 -7.34 1.52
C LEU A 250 -16.18 -7.24 1.02
N LEU A 251 -15.21 -7.46 1.91
CA LEU A 251 -13.80 -7.49 1.55
C LEU A 251 -13.50 -8.74 0.72
N GLN A 252 -14.12 -9.88 1.03
CA GLN A 252 -14.01 -11.10 0.24
C GLN A 252 -14.40 -10.86 -1.23
N LYS A 253 -15.52 -10.17 -1.50
CA LYS A 253 -15.96 -9.83 -2.86
C LYS A 253 -14.98 -8.93 -3.61
N ALA A 254 -14.39 -7.94 -2.92
CA ALA A 254 -13.36 -7.06 -3.50
C ALA A 254 -12.11 -7.84 -3.91
N ILE A 255 -11.72 -8.84 -3.12
CA ILE A 255 -10.53 -9.67 -3.38
C ILE A 255 -10.77 -10.70 -4.48
N THR A 256 -11.97 -11.29 -4.56
CA THR A 256 -12.33 -12.22 -5.64
C THR A 256 -12.27 -11.54 -7.02
N GLY A 257 -12.54 -10.23 -7.10
CA GLY A 257 -12.35 -9.45 -8.33
C GLY A 257 -10.89 -9.37 -8.80
N VAL A 258 -9.94 -9.36 -7.85
CA VAL A 258 -8.48 -9.32 -8.13
C VAL A 258 -7.92 -10.70 -8.53
N MET A 259 -8.63 -11.78 -8.19
CA MET A 259 -8.23 -13.16 -8.45
C MET A 259 -8.50 -13.61 -9.89
N LYS A 260 -9.58 -13.15 -10.53
CA LYS A 260 -9.98 -13.55 -11.90
C LYS A 260 -9.02 -13.11 -13.03
N MET A 261 -7.92 -12.43 -12.69
CA MET A 261 -6.99 -11.82 -13.66
C MET A 261 -5.57 -12.43 -13.61
N SER A 262 -5.35 -13.52 -12.87
CA SER A 262 -4.16 -14.35 -13.04
C SER A 262 -4.35 -15.20 -14.31
N PHE A 263 -4.09 -14.64 -15.49
CA PHE A 263 -4.02 -15.47 -16.70
C PHE A 263 -2.77 -16.35 -16.63
N SER A 264 -3.00 -17.63 -16.90
CA SER A 264 -2.03 -18.65 -17.31
C SER A 264 -1.05 -18.14 -18.37
#